data_AF-A0AAF0PSF2-F1
#
_entry.id   AF-A0AAF0PSF2-F1
#
_cell.length_a   1.000
_cell.length_b   1.000
_cell.length_c   1.000
_cell.angle_alpha   90.00
_cell.angle_beta   90.00
_cell.angle_gamma   90.00
#
_symmetry.space_group_name_H-M   'P 1'
#
loop_
_entity.id
_entity.type
_entity.pdbx_description
1 polymer ?
#
loop_
_entity_poly.entity_id
_entity_poly.type
_entity_poly.pdbx_seq_one_letter_code
_entity_poly.pdbx_strand_id
1 'polypeptide(L)'
;MRFGKRGKLNPWCIGPFRISMRVDKVAYELELPSELSTVHLVFHVSMLKKCLSDPSLVVPTKNIGIKDNLSYEKVLVQILDRRVHMLRTKEIASAKVL
;
A
#
# COMPACT_ATOMS: atom_id res chain seq x y z
N MET A 1 -0.13 2.58 -5.86
CA MET A 1 -0.45 3.95 -5.43
C MET A 1 0.33 4.25 -4.16
N ARG A 2 1.13 5.33 -4.11
CA ARG A 2 2.01 5.64 -2.96
C ARG A 2 1.38 6.74 -2.10
N PHE A 3 1.18 6.49 -0.82
CA PHE A 3 0.63 7.48 0.13
C PHE A 3 1.33 7.46 1.48
N GLY A 4 1.33 8.62 2.14
CA GLY A 4 1.77 8.77 3.53
C GLY A 4 3.29 8.91 3.73
N LYS A 5 3.66 9.16 5.00
CA LYS A 5 5.06 9.36 5.43
C LYS A 5 5.85 8.05 5.52
N ARG A 6 7.10 8.08 5.03
CA ARG A 6 8.09 6.99 5.06
C ARG A 6 8.34 6.51 6.50
N GLY A 7 8.22 5.21 6.74
CA GLY A 7 8.60 4.55 8.00
C GLY A 7 8.87 3.07 7.76
N LYS A 8 9.77 2.47 8.55
CA LYS A 8 10.34 1.13 8.27
C LYS A 8 9.31 0.00 8.14
N LEU A 9 8.16 0.12 8.80
CA LEU A 9 7.08 -0.87 8.82
C LEU A 9 5.75 -0.33 8.25
N ASN A 10 5.77 0.84 7.62
CA ASN A 10 4.56 1.39 7.03
C ASN A 10 4.34 0.82 5.63
N PRO A 11 3.14 0.30 5.31
CA PRO A 11 2.80 -0.08 3.95
C PRO A 11 3.02 1.11 3.02
N TRP A 12 3.83 0.91 1.99
CA TRP A 12 4.13 1.98 1.04
C TRP A 12 2.98 2.19 0.03
N CYS A 13 2.18 1.15 -0.20
CA CYS A 13 1.09 1.16 -1.17
C CYS A 13 -0.25 0.95 -0.49
N ILE A 14 -1.24 1.73 -0.90
CA ILE A 14 -2.65 1.51 -0.58
C ILE A 14 -3.19 0.51 -1.59
N GLY A 15 -3.82 -0.57 -1.10
CA GLY A 15 -4.76 -1.46 -1.77
C GLY A 15 -4.39 -2.02 -3.15
N PRO A 16 -4.77 -3.26 -3.47
CA PRO A 16 -4.95 -3.62 -4.86
C PRO A 16 -6.20 -2.91 -5.40
N PHE A 17 -6.02 -2.12 -6.46
CA PHE A 17 -7.13 -1.52 -7.21
C PHE A 17 -7.11 -2.03 -8.64
N ARG A 18 -8.30 -2.22 -9.21
CA ARG A 18 -8.43 -2.58 -10.62
C ARG A 18 -8.21 -1.35 -11.49
N ILE A 19 -7.55 -1.56 -12.63
CA ILE A 19 -7.44 -0.54 -13.67
C ILE A 19 -8.72 -0.63 -14.49
N SER A 20 -9.51 0.46 -14.51
CA SER A 20 -10.72 0.54 -15.33
C SER A 20 -10.34 0.79 -16.79
N MET A 21 -9.49 1.80 -17.03
CA MET A 21 -9.09 2.20 -18.37
C MET A 21 -7.68 2.82 -18.39
N ARG A 22 -7.04 2.78 -19.55
CA ARG A 22 -5.83 3.57 -19.84
C ARG A 22 -6.25 4.88 -20.50
N VAL A 23 -6.07 5.99 -19.80
CA VAL A 23 -6.45 7.34 -20.27
C VAL A 23 -5.38 7.89 -21.21
N ASP A 24 -4.11 7.65 -20.88
CA ASP A 24 -2.97 8.14 -21.66
C ASP A 24 -1.85 7.10 -21.73
N LYS A 25 -0.80 7.43 -22.51
CA LYS A 25 0.43 6.62 -22.55
C LYS A 25 1.00 6.35 -21.16
N VAL A 26 0.83 7.27 -20.22
CA VAL A 26 1.39 7.19 -18.86
C VAL A 26 0.35 7.35 -17.74
N ALA A 27 -0.93 7.49 -18.06
CA ALA A 27 -2.00 7.68 -17.07
C ALA A 27 -3.06 6.57 -17.18
N TYR A 28 -3.46 6.05 -16.02
CA TYR A 28 -4.44 4.97 -15.88
C TYR A 28 -5.52 5.38 -14.89
N GLU A 29 -6.76 5.07 -15.22
CA GLU A 29 -7.91 5.22 -14.34
C GLU A 29 -8.11 3.96 -13.50
N LEU A 30 -8.32 4.14 -12.19
CA LEU A 30 -8.53 3.07 -11.23
C LEU A 30 -9.98 3.04 -10.75
N GLU A 31 -10.50 1.83 -10.54
CA GLU A 31 -11.73 1.60 -9.80
C GLU A 31 -11.45 1.76 -8.31
N LEU A 32 -11.70 2.97 -7.79
CA LEU A 32 -11.56 3.27 -6.37
C LEU A 32 -12.90 3.03 -5.64
N PRO A 33 -12.87 2.53 -4.39
CA PRO A 33 -14.06 2.43 -3.56
C PRO A 33 -14.58 3.83 -3.19
N SER A 34 -15.87 3.93 -2.87
CA SER A 34 -16.53 5.20 -2.52
C SER A 34 -15.88 5.92 -1.33
N GLU A 35 -15.20 5.19 -0.45
CA GLU A 35 -14.40 5.72 0.66
C GLU A 35 -13.27 6.65 0.20
N LEU A 36 -12.84 6.53 -1.07
CA LEU A 36 -11.78 7.32 -1.71
C LEU A 36 -12.30 8.30 -2.74
N SER A 37 -13.58 8.67 -2.71
CA SER A 37 -14.20 9.57 -3.70
C SER A 37 -13.52 10.94 -3.81
N THR A 38 -12.83 11.39 -2.76
CA THR A 38 -12.07 12.65 -2.73
C THR A 38 -10.77 12.58 -3.55
N VAL A 39 -10.31 11.38 -3.89
CA VAL A 39 -9.07 11.18 -4.66
C VAL A 39 -9.41 11.10 -6.15
N HIS A 40 -8.60 11.75 -6.99
CA HIS A 40 -8.71 11.62 -8.44
C HIS A 40 -8.61 10.15 -8.87
N LEU A 41 -9.41 9.72 -9.85
CA LEU A 41 -9.41 8.34 -10.34
C LEU A 41 -8.21 8.04 -11.26
N VAL A 42 -7.59 9.07 -11.83
CA VAL A 42 -6.51 8.94 -12.82
C VAL A 42 -5.15 9.13 -12.18
N PHE A 43 -4.26 8.15 -12.38
CA PHE A 43 -2.92 8.11 -11.82
C PHE A 43 -1.84 7.94 -12.87
N HIS A 44 -0.72 8.62 -12.66
CA HIS A 44 0.49 8.39 -13.42
C HIS A 44 1.11 7.02 -13.07
N VAL A 45 1.64 6.31 -14.07
CA VAL A 45 2.20 4.95 -13.93
C VAL A 45 3.29 4.84 -12.86
N SER A 46 4.06 5.91 -12.60
CA SER A 46 5.09 5.95 -11.55
C SER A 46 4.53 5.86 -10.12
N MET A 47 3.25 6.17 -9.93
CA MET A 47 2.57 6.04 -8.64
C MET A 47 2.01 4.63 -8.44
N LEU A 48 1.89 3.84 -9.51
CA LEU A 48 1.35 2.49 -9.49
C LEU A 48 2.46 1.46 -9.26
N LYS A 49 2.09 0.32 -8.67
CA LYS A 49 2.96 -0.84 -8.51
C LYS A 49 2.16 -2.06 -8.93
N LYS A 50 2.75 -2.91 -9.77
CA LYS A 50 2.11 -4.16 -10.18
C LYS A 50 1.85 -5.02 -8.93
N CYS A 51 0.60 -5.39 -8.71
CA CYS A 51 0.23 -6.34 -7.67
C CYS A 51 0.41 -7.75 -8.27
N LEU A 52 1.18 -8.60 -7.59
CA LEU A 52 1.41 -10.00 -8.00
C LEU A 52 0.46 -10.97 -7.28
N SER A 53 -0.35 -10.46 -6.36
CA SER A 53 -1.38 -11.23 -5.66
C SER A 53 -2.56 -11.51 -6.58
N ASP A 54 -3.31 -12.57 -6.26
CA ASP A 54 -4.50 -12.98 -7.01
C ASP A 54 -5.46 -11.78 -7.17
N PRO A 55 -5.93 -11.44 -8.39
CA PRO A 55 -6.85 -10.34 -8.63
C PRO A 55 -8.21 -10.50 -7.92
N SER A 56 -8.51 -11.67 -7.36
CA SER A 56 -9.67 -11.92 -6.49
C SER A 56 -9.45 -11.45 -5.03
N LEU A 57 -8.20 -11.27 -4.60
CA LEU A 57 -7.84 -10.70 -3.30
C LEU A 57 -7.91 -9.17 -3.32
N VAL A 58 -9.02 -8.61 -3.83
CA VAL A 58 -9.37 -7.22 -3.57
C VAL A 58 -9.73 -7.15 -2.09
N VAL A 59 -8.73 -6.97 -1.23
CA VAL A 59 -8.95 -6.80 0.21
C VAL A 59 -9.89 -5.60 0.37
N PRO A 60 -11.06 -5.77 1.01
CA PRO A 60 -12.01 -4.69 1.19
C PRO A 60 -11.30 -3.52 1.86
N THR A 61 -11.42 -2.35 1.25
CA THR A 61 -10.81 -1.09 1.70
C THR A 61 -11.45 -0.54 2.98
N LYS A 62 -12.26 -1.37 3.68
CA LYS A 62 -13.15 -1.07 4.81
C LYS A 62 -12.56 -0.29 5.98
N ASN A 63 -11.25 -0.02 6.01
CA ASN A 63 -10.57 0.71 7.08
C ASN A 63 -9.43 1.63 6.57
N ILE A 64 -9.51 2.20 5.37
CA ILE A 64 -8.55 3.22 4.93
C ILE A 64 -9.19 4.59 5.12
N GLY A 65 -9.27 5.06 6.37
CA GLY A 65 -9.70 6.41 6.68
C GLY A 65 -8.71 7.43 6.14
N ILE A 66 -8.88 7.85 4.89
CA ILE A 66 -8.09 8.93 4.28
C ILE A 66 -8.60 10.25 4.84
N LYS A 67 -7.75 10.93 5.61
CA LYS A 67 -7.95 12.31 6.08
C LYS A 67 -7.85 13.26 4.89
N ASP A 68 -8.45 14.44 5.02
CA ASP A 68 -8.50 15.49 3.98
C ASP A 68 -7.12 15.91 3.42
N ASN A 69 -6.04 15.64 4.16
CA ASN A 69 -4.66 15.85 3.73
C ASN A 69 -4.05 14.65 2.95
N LEU A 70 -4.87 13.76 2.41
CA LEU A 70 -4.47 12.52 1.72
C LEU A 70 -3.64 11.55 2.58
N SER A 71 -3.67 11.71 3.91
CA SER A 71 -3.06 10.78 4.86
C SER A 71 -4.07 9.75 5.30
N TYR A 72 -3.76 8.46 5.21
CA TYR A 72 -4.63 7.40 5.72
C TYR A 72 -4.28 7.01 7.16
N GLU A 73 -5.27 6.53 7.91
CA GLU A 73 -5.06 5.88 9.21
C GLU A 73 -4.32 4.54 9.01
N LYS A 74 -3.12 4.48 9.58
CA LYS A 74 -2.22 3.32 9.41
C LYS A 74 -2.60 2.27 10.43
N VAL A 75 -3.08 1.12 9.97
CA VAL A 75 -3.04 -0.10 10.79
C VAL A 75 -1.57 -0.50 10.90
N LEU A 76 -0.95 -0.17 12.04
CA LEU A 76 0.38 -0.65 12.34
C LEU A 76 0.31 -2.16 12.44
N VAL A 77 1.02 -2.87 11.55
CA VAL A 77 1.13 -4.31 11.66
C VAL A 77 1.90 -4.59 12.96
N GLN A 78 1.23 -5.25 13.91
CA GLN A 78 1.80 -5.50 15.23
C GLN A 78 3.02 -6.42 15.08
N ILE A 79 4.13 -6.01 15.70
CA ILE A 79 5.32 -6.88 15.77
C ILE A 79 5.02 -7.96 16.81
N LEU A 80 4.92 -9.20 16.36
CA LEU A 80 4.68 -10.37 17.20
C LEU A 80 5.95 -10.87 17.89
N ASP A 81 7.09 -10.76 17.22
CA ASP A 81 8.37 -11.27 17.73
C ASP A 81 9.54 -10.49 17.14
N ARG A 82 10.66 -10.42 17.87
CA ARG A 82 11.92 -9.84 17.41
C ARG A 82 13.04 -10.82 17.71
N ARG A 83 13.84 -11.15 16.70
CA ARG A 83 15.00 -12.04 16.84
C ARG A 83 16.23 -11.39 16.24
N VAL A 84 17.39 -11.70 16.81
CA VAL A 84 18.68 -11.31 16.23
C VAL A 84 19.35 -12.58 15.73
N HIS A 85 19.66 -12.62 14.45
CA HIS A 85 20.39 -13.72 13.83
C HIS A 85 21.85 -13.31 13.69
N MET A 86 22.75 -14.09 14.30
CA MET A 86 24.18 -13.99 14.02
C MET A 86 24.50 -14.71 12.71
N LEU A 87 24.96 -13.96 11.71
CA LEU A 87 25.63 -14.50 10.53
C LEU A 87 27.14 -14.53 10.74
N ARG A 88 27.88 -15.20 9.85
CA ARG A 88 29.34 -15.31 9.91
C ARG A 88 30.10 -13.98 10.03
N THR A 89 29.49 -12.87 9.62
CA THR A 89 30.15 -11.55 9.58
C THR A 89 29.31 -10.43 10.20
N LYS A 90 28.02 -10.64 10.48
CA LYS A 90 27.09 -9.57 10.84
C LYS A 90 25.95 -10.09 11.71
N GLU A 91 25.42 -9.24 12.55
CA GLU A 91 24.15 -9.47 13.23
C GLU A 91 23.00 -8.83 12.44
N ILE A 92 21.92 -9.58 12.23
CA ILE A 92 20.72 -9.10 11.54
C ILE A 92 19.53 -9.23 12.48
N ALA A 93 18.90 -8.11 12.82
CA ALA A 93 17.62 -8.09 13.51
C ALA A 93 16.47 -8.40 12.54
N SER A 94 15.69 -9.43 12.84
CA SER A 94 14.45 -9.80 12.17
C SER A 94 13.25 -9.53 13.09
N ALA A 95 12.11 -9.21 12.50
CA ALA A 95 10.86 -9.02 13.23
C ALA A 95 9.75 -9.81 12.54
N LYS A 96 9.00 -10.60 13.31
CA LYS A 96 7.77 -11.23 12.85
C LYS A 96 6.63 -10.25 13.02
N VAL A 97 5.83 -10.08 11.98
CA VAL A 97 4.70 -9.16 11.96
C VAL A 97 3.43 -9.98 11.75
N LEU A 98 2.31 -9.52 12.30
CA LEU A 98 1.00 -10.20 12.30
C LEU A 98 0.41 -10.36 10.89
#